data_AF-A0A840H3K4-F1
#
_entry.id   AF-A0A840H3K4-F1
#
_cell.length_a   1.000
_cell.length_b   1.000
_cell.length_c   1.000
_cell.angle_alpha   90.00
_cell.angle_beta   90.00
_cell.angle_gamma   90.00
#
_symmetry.space_group_name_H-M   'P 1'
#
loop_
_entity.id
_entity.type
_entity.pdbx_description
1 polymer ?
#
loop_
_entity_poly.entity_id
_entity_poly.type
_entity_poly.pdbx_seq_one_letter_code
_entity_poly.pdbx_strand_id
1 'polypeptide(L)'
;MNKTVIAALALGAVAFAGPASAEKLKATLDGKSEVPATTTSGTGTADLDYDAASKKLSWTVTYSGLSGPATAAHFHGPAEAGKNAGVAVAIPNAAASPVKGEATLTDAQAADLLGGKLYINIHTAANPGGEIRGQVTK
;
A
#
# COMPACT_ATOMS: atom_id res chain seq x y z
N MET A 1 6.11 -50.51 47.08
CA MET A 1 6.41 -51.44 45.98
C MET A 1 5.83 -50.83 44.70
N ASN A 2 6.73 -50.51 43.78
CA ASN A 2 6.60 -50.16 42.34
C ASN A 2 5.27 -50.54 41.66
N LYS A 3 4.75 -49.90 40.62
CA LYS A 3 5.09 -48.77 39.73
C LYS A 3 3.93 -48.75 38.73
N THR A 4 3.33 -47.61 38.40
CA THR A 4 2.78 -47.41 37.05
C THR A 4 2.89 -45.95 36.67
N VAL A 5 3.84 -45.63 35.80
CA VAL A 5 3.96 -44.31 35.16
C VAL A 5 3.28 -44.44 33.81
N ILE A 6 2.23 -43.64 33.59
CA ILE A 6 1.60 -43.49 32.28
C ILE A 6 2.42 -42.46 31.50
N ALA A 7 3.11 -42.91 30.45
CA ALA A 7 3.77 -42.02 29.51
C ALA A 7 2.74 -41.57 28.46
N ALA A 8 2.29 -40.32 28.54
CA ALA A 8 1.54 -39.67 27.48
C ALA A 8 2.52 -39.20 26.38
N LEU A 9 2.43 -39.79 25.19
CA LEU A 9 3.08 -39.26 24.00
C LEU A 9 2.38 -37.96 23.58
N ALA A 10 3.04 -36.82 23.76
CA ALA A 10 2.66 -35.60 23.08
C ALA A 10 3.20 -35.65 21.64
N LEU A 11 2.31 -35.88 20.66
CA LEU A 11 2.62 -35.59 19.26
C LEU A 11 2.71 -34.07 19.10
N GLY A 12 3.92 -33.54 19.01
CA GLY A 12 4.14 -32.16 18.59
C GLY A 12 3.73 -32.00 17.13
N ALA A 13 2.66 -31.25 16.88
CA ALA A 13 2.30 -30.82 15.54
C ALA A 13 3.38 -29.84 15.04
N VAL A 14 4.21 -30.29 14.11
CA VAL A 14 5.10 -29.39 13.37
C VAL A 14 4.23 -28.66 12.34
N ALA A 15 3.83 -27.43 12.67
CA ALA A 15 3.20 -26.55 11.71
C ALA A 15 4.25 -26.12 10.67
N PHE A 16 4.18 -26.70 9.47
CA PHE A 16 4.89 -26.16 8.32
C PHE A 16 4.22 -24.84 7.92
N ALA A 17 4.81 -23.71 8.32
CA ALA A 17 4.51 -22.43 7.72
C ALA A 17 5.03 -22.49 6.26
N GLY A 18 4.13 -22.66 5.30
CA GLY A 18 4.45 -22.44 3.89
C GLY A 18 4.96 -21.01 3.68
N PRO A 19 5.71 -20.73 2.61
CA PRO A 19 6.16 -19.37 2.32
C PRO A 19 4.92 -18.47 2.21
N ALA A 20 4.82 -17.46 3.09
CA ALA A 20 3.82 -16.42 2.97
C ALA A 20 4.05 -15.72 1.62
N SER A 21 3.15 -15.95 0.67
CA SER A 21 3.21 -15.30 -0.63
C SER A 21 2.73 -13.87 -0.46
N ALA A 22 3.53 -12.89 -0.87
CA ALA A 22 3.10 -11.50 -0.87
C ALA A 22 1.95 -11.32 -1.85
N GLU A 23 0.91 -10.60 -1.43
CA GLU A 23 -0.16 -10.15 -2.32
C GLU A 23 0.41 -9.06 -3.22
N LYS A 24 0.34 -9.29 -4.54
CA LYS A 24 0.70 -8.29 -5.55
C LYS A 24 -0.48 -7.35 -5.76
N LEU A 25 -0.24 -6.06 -5.58
CA LEU A 25 -1.22 -5.01 -5.86
C LEU A 25 -0.60 -3.96 -6.79
N LYS A 26 -1.45 -3.14 -7.38
CA LYS A 26 -1.03 -2.08 -8.30
C LYS A 26 -1.96 -0.87 -8.24
N ALA A 27 -1.49 0.25 -8.80
CA ALA A 27 -2.32 1.40 -9.12
C ALA A 27 -1.83 2.05 -10.42
N THR A 28 -2.76 2.60 -11.21
CA THR A 28 -2.45 3.54 -12.29
C THR A 28 -2.92 4.92 -11.85
N LEU A 29 -2.02 5.90 -11.95
CA LEU A 29 -2.24 7.25 -11.46
C LEU A 29 -2.42 8.22 -12.64
N ASP A 30 -3.48 9.01 -12.59
CA ASP A 30 -3.72 10.11 -13.53
C ASP A 30 -4.48 11.27 -12.85
N GLY A 31 -4.58 12.41 -13.56
CA GLY A 31 -5.32 13.57 -13.06
C GLY A 31 -6.84 13.41 -13.11
N LYS A 32 -7.36 12.51 -13.96
CA LYS A 32 -8.81 12.27 -14.08
C LYS A 32 -9.37 11.54 -12.86
N SER A 33 -8.53 10.76 -12.20
CA SER A 33 -8.86 10.01 -10.99
C SER A 33 -8.84 10.87 -9.74
N GLU A 34 -8.27 12.08 -9.78
CA GLU A 34 -8.36 13.03 -8.67
C GLU A 34 -9.80 13.48 -8.41
N VAL A 35 -10.06 13.92 -7.18
CA VAL A 35 -11.37 14.41 -6.77
C VAL A 35 -11.22 15.75 -6.04
N PRO A 36 -11.51 16.89 -6.70
CA PRO A 36 -11.90 17.02 -8.11
C PRO A 36 -10.77 16.68 -9.09
N ALA A 37 -11.12 16.33 -10.32
CA ALA A 37 -10.14 15.99 -11.36
C ALA A 37 -9.23 17.20 -11.70
N THR A 38 -7.97 16.91 -12.00
CA THR A 38 -6.97 17.91 -12.38
C THR A 38 -6.72 17.88 -13.90
N THR A 39 -6.33 19.03 -14.44
CA THR A 39 -5.81 19.13 -15.82
C THR A 39 -4.30 19.06 -15.77
N THR A 40 -3.74 17.89 -16.02
CA THR A 40 -2.29 17.65 -16.04
C THR A 40 -1.92 16.64 -17.13
N SER A 41 -0.67 16.69 -17.59
CA SER A 41 -0.02 15.60 -18.35
C SER A 41 0.56 14.50 -17.45
N GLY A 42 0.50 14.70 -16.13
CA GLY A 42 1.02 13.80 -15.12
C GLY A 42 0.41 12.41 -15.24
N THR A 43 1.26 11.39 -15.16
CA THR A 43 0.85 9.99 -15.09
C THR A 43 1.78 9.22 -14.17
N GLY A 44 1.31 8.10 -13.64
CA GLY A 44 2.15 7.18 -12.89
C GLY A 44 1.60 5.77 -12.77
N THR A 45 2.43 4.88 -12.25
CA THR A 45 2.09 3.52 -11.88
C THR A 45 2.68 3.21 -10.51
N ALA A 46 2.05 2.28 -9.80
CA ALA A 46 2.59 1.70 -8.58
C ALA A 46 2.55 0.18 -8.68
N ASP A 47 3.66 -0.46 -8.35
CA ASP A 47 3.76 -1.89 -8.07
C ASP A 47 3.94 -2.07 -6.57
N LEU A 48 3.09 -2.90 -5.96
CA LEU A 48 2.99 -3.08 -4.52
C LEU A 48 3.10 -4.55 -4.15
N ASP A 49 3.78 -4.80 -3.04
CA ASP A 49 3.97 -6.12 -2.45
C ASP A 49 3.54 -6.07 -0.99
N TYR A 50 2.47 -6.80 -0.64
CA TYR A 50 1.98 -6.88 0.73
C TYR A 50 2.19 -8.28 1.32
N ASP A 51 3.06 -8.38 2.32
CA ASP A 51 3.24 -9.61 3.11
C ASP A 51 2.26 -9.60 4.29
N ALA A 52 1.27 -10.51 4.26
CA ALA A 52 0.26 -10.61 5.30
C ALA A 52 0.80 -11.09 6.66
N ALA A 53 1.92 -11.82 6.70
CA ALA A 53 2.50 -12.33 7.94
C ALA A 53 3.20 -11.22 8.73
N SER A 54 4.00 -10.40 8.04
CA SER A 54 4.69 -9.26 8.65
C SER A 54 3.90 -7.94 8.58
N LYS A 55 2.80 -7.92 7.82
CA LYS A 55 2.03 -6.73 7.44
C LYS A 55 2.83 -5.67 6.71
N LYS A 56 3.92 -6.07 6.07
CA LYS A 56 4.80 -5.15 5.37
C LYS A 56 4.25 -4.90 3.96
N LEU A 57 3.96 -3.63 3.68
CA LEU A 57 3.70 -3.14 2.33
C LEU A 57 4.99 -2.54 1.79
N SER A 58 5.50 -3.07 0.69
CA SER A 58 6.60 -2.48 -0.09
C SER A 58 6.04 -1.91 -1.40
N TRP A 59 6.63 -0.84 -1.90
CA TRP A 59 6.18 -0.17 -3.12
C TRP A 59 7.33 0.27 -4.02
N THR A 60 7.03 0.30 -5.33
CA THR A 60 7.73 1.10 -6.32
C THR A 60 6.69 1.95 -7.05
N VAL A 61 6.75 3.27 -6.89
CA VAL A 61 5.85 4.20 -7.60
C VAL A 61 6.69 4.97 -8.61
N THR A 62 6.29 4.90 -9.87
CA THR A 62 6.94 5.59 -11.00
C THR A 62 5.96 6.59 -11.58
N TYR A 63 6.39 7.83 -11.77
CA TYR A 63 5.57 8.88 -12.35
C TYR A 63 6.42 9.84 -13.18
N SER A 64 5.76 10.55 -14.09
CA SER A 64 6.38 11.56 -14.94
C SER A 64 5.33 12.56 -15.44
N GLY A 65 5.77 13.63 -16.10
CA GLY A 65 4.88 14.60 -16.74
C GLY A 65 4.10 15.50 -15.78
N LEU A 66 4.47 15.53 -14.50
CA LEU A 66 3.87 16.43 -13.51
C LEU A 66 4.13 17.90 -13.86
N SER A 67 3.27 18.79 -13.39
CA SER A 67 3.36 20.24 -13.58
C SER A 67 4.59 20.89 -12.91
N GLY A 68 5.26 20.16 -12.02
CA GLY A 68 6.49 20.57 -11.35
C GLY A 68 7.05 19.44 -10.47
N PRO A 69 8.09 19.71 -9.67
CA PRO A 69 8.61 18.75 -8.72
C PRO A 69 7.51 18.26 -7.78
N ALA A 70 7.46 16.95 -7.52
CA ALA A 70 6.56 16.40 -6.53
C ALA A 70 6.99 16.82 -5.13
N THR A 71 6.02 17.32 -4.35
CA THR A 71 6.22 17.89 -3.02
C THR A 71 5.83 16.91 -1.92
N ALA A 72 4.93 15.98 -2.21
CA ALA A 72 4.51 14.92 -1.31
C ALA A 72 3.91 13.74 -2.09
N ALA A 73 3.90 12.56 -1.47
CA ALA A 73 3.12 11.43 -1.93
C ALA A 73 2.62 10.62 -0.72
N HIS A 74 1.41 10.05 -0.84
CA HIS A 74 0.78 9.33 0.25
C HIS A 74 -0.12 8.21 -0.28
N PHE A 75 -0.27 7.15 0.51
CA PHE A 75 -1.49 6.36 0.50
C PHE A 75 -2.53 7.07 1.36
N HIS A 76 -3.74 7.25 0.83
CA HIS A 76 -4.90 7.77 1.53
C HIS A 76 -5.94 6.66 1.70
N GLY A 77 -6.78 6.79 2.72
CA GLY A 77 -7.91 5.89 2.95
C GLY A 77 -8.37 5.87 4.41
N PRO A 78 -9.41 5.07 4.72
CA PRO A 78 -10.20 4.30 3.77
C PRO A 78 -11.14 5.16 2.93
N ALA A 79 -11.24 4.88 1.63
CA ALA A 79 -12.21 5.48 0.71
C ALA A 79 -12.56 4.53 -0.43
N GLU A 80 -13.85 4.50 -0.78
CA GLU A 80 -14.30 3.95 -2.06
C GLU A 80 -13.75 4.79 -3.23
N ALA A 81 -13.66 4.19 -4.42
CA ALA A 81 -13.22 4.89 -5.62
C ALA A 81 -14.05 6.18 -5.87
N GLY A 82 -13.36 7.29 -6.13
CA GLY A 82 -14.00 8.60 -6.33
C GLY A 82 -14.36 9.35 -5.04
N LYS A 83 -13.89 8.90 -3.87
CA LYS A 83 -14.03 9.63 -2.58
C LYS A 83 -12.67 10.03 -2.02
N ASN A 84 -12.65 11.13 -1.27
CA ASN A 84 -11.46 11.60 -0.57
C ASN A 84 -11.39 11.04 0.85
N ALA A 85 -10.18 10.76 1.31
CA ALA A 85 -9.88 10.41 2.69
C ALA A 85 -8.60 11.10 3.17
N GLY A 86 -8.34 11.00 4.48
CA GLY A 86 -7.08 11.45 5.07
C GLY A 86 -5.89 10.57 4.67
N VAL A 87 -4.69 11.00 5.06
CA VAL A 87 -3.45 10.25 4.85
C VAL A 87 -3.48 8.99 5.72
N ALA A 88 -3.27 7.83 5.09
CA ALA A 88 -3.12 6.54 5.77
C ALA A 88 -1.63 6.21 5.97
N VAL A 89 -0.81 6.34 4.93
CA VAL A 89 0.63 6.02 4.96
C VAL A 89 1.40 7.04 4.13
N ALA A 90 2.50 7.59 4.67
CA ALA A 90 3.35 8.49 3.91
C ALA A 90 4.30 7.75 2.97
N ILE A 91 4.55 8.34 1.79
CA ILE A 91 5.56 7.89 0.84
C ILE A 91 6.69 8.94 0.83
N PRO A 92 7.76 8.75 1.62
CA PRO A 92 8.84 9.73 1.71
C PRO A 92 9.65 9.80 0.41
N ASN A 93 10.42 10.87 0.24
CA ASN A 93 11.34 11.07 -0.89
C ASN A 93 10.67 11.11 -2.28
N ALA A 94 9.42 11.56 -2.33
CA ALA A 94 8.65 11.74 -3.57
C ALA A 94 9.18 12.86 -4.50
N ALA A 95 10.35 13.45 -4.23
CA ALA A 95 10.96 14.39 -5.19
C ALA A 95 11.61 13.65 -6.38
N ALA A 96 11.88 12.35 -6.25
CA ALA A 96 12.50 11.52 -7.27
C ALA A 96 11.60 10.35 -7.67
N SER A 97 11.62 10.01 -8.96
CA SER A 97 10.87 8.91 -9.57
C SER A 97 11.86 7.94 -10.24
N PRO A 98 11.79 6.62 -9.97
CA PRO A 98 10.82 5.95 -9.10
C PRO A 98 11.09 6.20 -7.60
N VAL A 99 10.02 6.30 -6.82
CA VAL A 99 10.08 6.28 -5.36
C VAL A 99 9.84 4.86 -4.86
N LYS A 100 10.77 4.37 -4.03
CA LYS A 100 10.72 3.04 -3.43
C LYS A 100 10.70 3.16 -1.91
N GLY A 101 9.97 2.28 -1.26
CA GLY A 101 9.89 2.26 0.19
C GLY A 101 9.05 1.10 0.71
N GLU A 102 8.91 1.08 2.03
CA GLU A 102 8.07 0.12 2.72
C GLU A 102 7.53 0.71 4.02
N ALA A 103 6.42 0.15 4.50
CA ALA A 103 5.83 0.44 5.79
C ALA A 103 5.17 -0.82 6.36
N THR A 104 5.23 -0.97 7.68
CA THR A 104 4.39 -1.95 8.39
C THR A 104 3.01 -1.35 8.60
N LEU A 105 1.98 -2.02 8.10
CA LEU A 105 0.60 -1.59 8.25
C LEU A 105 0.02 -2.04 9.60
N THR A 106 -0.86 -1.22 10.15
CA THR A 106 -1.82 -1.67 11.17
C THR A 106 -2.81 -2.67 10.56
N ASP A 107 -3.47 -3.46 11.41
CA ASP A 107 -4.46 -4.44 10.94
C ASP A 107 -5.62 -3.76 10.18
N ALA A 108 -6.02 -2.55 10.60
CA ALA A 108 -7.02 -1.75 9.90
C ALA A 108 -6.56 -1.30 8.51
N GLN A 109 -5.35 -0.73 8.40
CA GLN A 109 -4.79 -0.31 7.11
C GLN A 109 -4.58 -1.51 6.16
N ALA A 110 -4.19 -2.67 6.70
CA ALA A 110 -4.07 -3.90 5.92
C ALA A 110 -5.43 -4.36 5.38
N ALA A 111 -6.48 -4.33 6.20
CA ALA A 111 -7.84 -4.65 5.77
C ALA A 111 -8.33 -3.66 4.70
N ASP A 112 -8.03 -2.37 4.86
CA ASP A 112 -8.38 -1.34 3.89
C ASP A 112 -7.61 -1.49 2.57
N LEU A 113 -6.32 -1.81 2.63
CA LEU A 113 -5.50 -2.12 1.44
C LEU A 113 -6.08 -3.29 0.66
N LEU A 114 -6.32 -4.42 1.33
CA LEU A 114 -6.84 -5.64 0.72
C LEU A 114 -8.29 -5.50 0.27
N GLY A 115 -9.05 -4.61 0.91
CA GLY A 115 -10.40 -4.22 0.52
C GLY A 115 -10.45 -3.24 -0.65
N GLY A 116 -9.31 -2.82 -1.20
CA GLY A 116 -9.26 -1.85 -2.30
C GLY A 116 -9.69 -0.44 -1.91
N LYS A 117 -9.54 -0.08 -0.63
CA LYS A 117 -9.96 1.21 -0.06
C LYS A 117 -8.83 2.22 0.12
N LEU A 118 -7.62 1.86 -0.29
CA LEU A 118 -6.49 2.79 -0.34
C LEU A 118 -6.27 3.28 -1.76
N TYR A 119 -5.86 4.54 -1.88
CA TYR A 119 -5.41 5.13 -3.14
C TYR A 119 -4.10 5.88 -2.92
N ILE A 120 -3.29 5.98 -3.97
CA ILE A 120 -2.05 6.77 -3.95
C ILE A 120 -2.32 8.14 -4.53
N ASN A 121 -1.86 9.18 -3.86
CA ASN A 121 -1.80 10.54 -4.39
C ASN A 121 -0.36 11.04 -4.48
N ILE A 122 -0.06 11.81 -5.54
CA ILE A 122 1.18 12.58 -5.68
C ILE A 122 0.82 14.04 -5.86
N HIS A 123 1.49 14.91 -5.10
CA HIS A 123 1.20 16.33 -5.01
C HIS A 123 2.34 17.15 -5.63
N THR A 124 2.01 18.33 -6.14
CA THR A 124 3.00 19.35 -6.56
C THR A 124 2.61 20.70 -5.98
N ALA A 125 3.46 21.71 -6.17
CA ALA A 125 3.16 23.08 -5.77
C ALA A 125 1.91 23.65 -6.47
N ALA A 126 1.66 23.30 -7.73
CA ALA A 126 0.47 23.75 -8.48
C ALA A 126 -0.81 22.98 -8.10
N ASN A 127 -0.66 21.75 -7.58
CA ASN A 127 -1.75 20.87 -7.21
C ASN A 127 -1.56 20.34 -5.77
N PRO A 128 -1.68 21.20 -4.75
CA PRO A 128 -1.40 20.82 -3.35
C PRO A 128 -2.40 19.79 -2.81
N GLY A 129 -3.63 19.76 -3.34
CA GLY A 129 -4.63 18.75 -2.98
C GLY A 129 -4.41 17.36 -3.58
N GLY A 130 -3.48 17.24 -4.53
CA GLY A 130 -3.23 16.04 -5.34
C GLY A 130 -3.19 16.42 -6.82
N GLU A 131 -2.13 16.02 -7.52
CA GLU A 131 -2.01 16.18 -8.98
C GLU A 131 -2.47 14.93 -9.72
N ILE A 132 -2.02 13.75 -9.28
CA ILE A 132 -2.41 12.46 -9.84
C ILE A 132 -2.80 11.48 -8.73
N ARG A 133 -3.84 10.69 -9.02
CA ARG A 133 -4.41 9.69 -8.12
C ARG A 133 -4.54 8.33 -8.79
N GLY A 134 -4.35 7.25 -8.02
CA GLY A 134 -4.69 5.90 -8.46
C GLY A 134 -5.21 5.05 -7.30
N GLN A 135 -6.38 4.42 -7.48
CA GLN A 135 -6.89 3.44 -6.52
C GLN A 135 -6.00 2.20 -6.52
N VAL A 136 -5.70 1.66 -5.34
CA VAL A 136 -4.97 0.40 -5.21
C VAL A 136 -5.92 -0.77 -5.46
N THR A 137 -5.54 -1.64 -6.38
CA THR A 137 -6.27 -2.87 -6.72
C THR A 137 -5.32 -4.05 -6.79
N LYS A 138 -5.85 -5.27 -6.79
CA LYS A 138 -5.09 -6.46 -7.19
C LYS A 138 -4.70 -6.39 -8.68
#